data_AF-A0AAD5ED60-F1
#
_entry.id   AF-A0AAD5ED60-F1
#
_cell.length_a   1.000
_cell.length_b   1.000
_cell.length_c   1.000
_cell.angle_alpha   90.00
_cell.angle_beta   90.00
_cell.angle_gamma   90.00
#
_symmetry.space_group_name_H-M   'P 1'
#
loop_
_entity.id
_entity.type
_entity.pdbx_description
1 polymer ?
#
loop_
_entity_poly.entity_id
_entity_poly.type
_entity_poly.pdbx_seq_one_letter_code
_entity_poly.pdbx_strand_id
1 'polypeptide(L)'
;MTLYQFSSIYTSPLVVTEFFPVIFKFDGERMMASESYFWDMYSTTMQAINFYYYLLISDEKNKSIGVKSKDTVAFVEKNFLQGIKEALNHYLDTYHEKKKEFEGHVHSGDHTHTADSKSSPPISSYELGGIDEDKLTATEELELINSRVMNLSIMQDVLDRVQALLDS
;
A
#
# COMPACT_ATOMS: atom_id res chain seq x y z
N MET A 1 6.86 -29.99 -34.86
CA MET A 1 6.07 -29.03 -34.06
C MET A 1 5.70 -29.73 -32.77
N THR A 2 6.52 -29.56 -31.73
CA THR A 2 6.33 -30.20 -30.43
C THR A 2 5.30 -29.39 -29.64
N LEU A 3 4.10 -29.93 -29.48
CA LEU A 3 3.09 -29.39 -28.58
C LEU A 3 3.62 -29.58 -27.16
N TYR A 4 4.04 -28.49 -26.52
CA TYR A 4 4.24 -28.49 -25.07
C TYR A 4 2.90 -28.82 -24.42
N GLN A 5 2.79 -30.01 -23.85
CA GLN A 5 1.63 -30.39 -23.06
C GLN A 5 1.76 -29.66 -21.72
N PHE A 6 1.15 -28.47 -21.64
CA PHE A 6 1.04 -27.76 -20.37
C PHE A 6 0.23 -28.64 -19.42
N SER A 7 0.81 -28.98 -18.26
CA SER A 7 0.11 -29.77 -17.24
C SER A 7 -1.02 -28.98 -16.57
N SER A 8 -1.03 -27.65 -16.73
CA SER A 8 -2.01 -26.73 -16.15
C SER A 8 -2.25 -25.51 -17.04
N ILE A 9 -3.51 -25.05 -17.12
CA ILE A 9 -3.91 -23.80 -17.79
C ILE A 9 -3.15 -22.61 -17.17
N TYR A 10 -2.87 -22.66 -15.86
CA TYR A 10 -2.13 -21.64 -15.11
C TYR A 10 -0.62 -21.61 -15.39
N THR A 11 -0.12 -22.54 -16.22
CA THR A 11 1.27 -22.57 -16.70
C THR A 11 1.37 -22.30 -18.20
N SER A 12 0.26 -21.89 -18.81
CA SER A 12 0.16 -21.64 -20.24
C SER A 12 0.13 -20.13 -20.55
N PRO A 13 0.40 -19.74 -21.82
CA PRO A 13 0.25 -18.36 -22.27
C PRO A 13 -1.15 -17.75 -22.05
N LEU A 14 -2.18 -18.57 -21.81
CA LEU A 14 -3.53 -18.09 -21.48
C LEU A 14 -3.56 -17.22 -20.23
N VAL A 15 -2.64 -17.43 -19.29
CA VAL A 15 -2.47 -16.56 -18.13
C VAL A 15 -2.24 -15.11 -18.57
N VAL A 16 -1.40 -14.90 -19.59
CA VAL A 16 -1.10 -13.58 -20.12
C VAL A 16 -2.23 -13.05 -20.98
N THR A 17 -2.81 -13.87 -21.87
CA THR A 17 -3.80 -13.36 -22.83
C THR A 17 -5.18 -13.11 -22.21
N GLU A 18 -5.62 -13.96 -21.27
CA GLU A 18 -6.97 -13.91 -20.72
C GLU A 18 -7.03 -13.33 -19.32
N PHE A 19 -6.09 -13.70 -18.43
CA PHE A 19 -6.18 -13.33 -17.01
C PHE A 19 -5.55 -11.97 -16.71
N PHE A 20 -4.44 -11.61 -17.37
CA PHE A 20 -3.76 -10.33 -17.11
C PHE A 20 -4.68 -9.11 -17.33
N PRO A 21 -5.51 -9.05 -18.41
CA PRO A 21 -6.43 -7.93 -18.58
C PRO A 21 -7.47 -7.78 -17.48
N VAL A 22 -7.80 -8.87 -16.76
CA VAL A 22 -8.76 -8.86 -15.66
C VAL A 22 -8.07 -8.51 -14.34
N ILE A 23 -6.88 -9.07 -14.09
CA ILE A 23 -6.15 -8.89 -12.82
C ILE A 23 -5.45 -7.54 -12.77
N PHE A 24 -4.80 -7.13 -13.87
CA PHE A 24 -3.97 -5.93 -13.94
C PHE A 24 -4.74 -4.76 -14.53
N LYS A 25 -5.87 -4.46 -13.91
CA LYS A 25 -6.69 -3.29 -14.20
C LYS A 25 -6.62 -2.32 -13.03
N PHE A 26 -6.04 -1.15 -13.27
CA PHE A 26 -5.96 -0.09 -12.29
C PHE A 26 -6.99 1.01 -12.58
N ASP A 27 -7.83 1.33 -11.60
CA ASP A 27 -8.77 2.46 -11.65
C ASP A 27 -8.11 3.69 -11.01
N GLY A 28 -7.22 4.33 -11.77
CA GLY A 28 -6.37 5.39 -11.25
C GLY A 28 -7.13 6.63 -10.76
N GLU A 29 -8.20 7.03 -11.45
CA GLU A 29 -9.00 8.18 -11.05
C GLU A 29 -9.59 7.97 -9.65
N ARG A 30 -10.17 6.80 -9.40
CA ARG A 30 -10.80 6.49 -8.11
C ARG A 30 -9.79 6.23 -7.00
N MET A 31 -8.69 5.55 -7.32
CA MET A 31 -7.59 5.27 -6.40
C MET A 31 -6.90 6.55 -5.92
N MET A 32 -6.82 7.59 -6.76
CA MET A 32 -6.24 8.88 -6.39
C MET A 32 -7.23 9.81 -5.68
N ALA A 33 -8.52 9.76 -6.07
CA ALA A 33 -9.52 10.67 -5.54
C ALA A 33 -10.05 10.28 -4.15
N SER A 34 -9.86 9.03 -3.70
CA SER A 34 -10.47 8.51 -2.48
C SER A 34 -9.51 7.65 -1.67
N GLU A 35 -9.04 8.19 -0.54
CA GLU A 35 -8.20 7.50 0.44
C GLU A 35 -8.85 6.21 0.94
N SER A 36 -10.15 6.24 1.24
CA SER A 36 -10.89 5.03 1.66
C SER A 36 -10.88 3.96 0.59
N TYR A 37 -11.14 4.33 -0.68
CA TYR A 37 -11.12 3.38 -1.78
C TYR A 37 -9.73 2.77 -2.00
N PHE A 38 -8.67 3.59 -1.91
CA PHE A 38 -7.30 3.08 -1.97
C PHE A 38 -7.06 2.00 -0.90
N TRP A 39 -7.47 2.27 0.34
CA TRP A 39 -7.29 1.33 1.44
C TRP A 39 -8.16 0.08 1.35
N ASP A 40 -9.39 0.21 0.85
CA ASP A 40 -10.26 -0.94 0.56
C ASP A 40 -9.63 -1.86 -0.50
N MET A 41 -8.94 -1.25 -1.47
CA MET A 41 -8.27 -1.97 -2.57
C MET A 41 -6.84 -2.43 -2.23
N TYR A 42 -6.28 -2.02 -1.09
CA TYR A 42 -4.88 -2.28 -0.73
C TYR A 42 -4.54 -3.78 -0.77
N SER A 43 -5.36 -4.62 -0.12
CA SER A 43 -5.09 -6.07 -0.04
C SER A 43 -5.12 -6.73 -1.41
N THR A 44 -6.15 -6.44 -2.22
CA THR A 44 -6.29 -6.95 -3.59
C THR A 44 -5.13 -6.50 -4.46
N THR A 45 -4.71 -5.24 -4.34
CA THR A 45 -3.57 -4.69 -5.07
C THR A 45 -2.27 -5.41 -4.68
N MET A 46 -2.02 -5.61 -3.39
CA MET A 46 -0.86 -6.38 -2.90
C MET A 46 -0.86 -7.82 -3.40
N GLN A 47 -2.01 -8.48 -3.45
CA GLN A 47 -2.13 -9.84 -3.98
C GLN A 47 -1.78 -9.89 -5.47
N ALA A 48 -2.28 -8.93 -6.26
CA ALA A 48 -1.97 -8.84 -7.68
C ALA A 48 -0.48 -8.56 -7.95
N ILE A 49 0.16 -7.66 -7.17
CA ILE A 49 1.61 -7.42 -7.28
C ILE A 49 2.39 -8.69 -6.92
N ASN A 50 2.06 -9.37 -5.82
CA ASN A 50 2.72 -10.61 -5.42
C ASN A 50 2.51 -11.75 -6.42
N PHE A 51 1.32 -11.84 -7.03
CA PHE A 51 1.05 -12.78 -8.10
C PHE A 51 1.95 -12.52 -9.31
N TYR A 52 2.07 -11.26 -9.73
CA TYR A 52 2.99 -10.89 -10.81
C TYR A 52 4.44 -11.21 -10.47
N TYR A 53 4.89 -10.89 -9.25
CA TYR A 53 6.22 -11.23 -8.75
C TYR A 53 6.50 -12.73 -8.81
N TYR A 54 5.58 -13.56 -8.33
CA TYR A 54 5.68 -15.02 -8.41
C TYR A 54 5.79 -15.52 -9.85
N LEU A 55 4.99 -14.96 -10.77
CA LEU A 55 5.02 -15.31 -12.18
C LEU A 55 6.35 -14.95 -12.84
N LEU A 56 6.93 -13.79 -12.51
CA LEU A 56 8.24 -13.37 -13.02
C LEU A 56 9.36 -14.34 -12.61
N ILE A 57 9.38 -14.77 -11.35
CA ILE A 57 10.34 -15.77 -10.85
C ILE A 57 10.12 -17.13 -11.52
N SER A 58 8.86 -17.52 -11.69
CA SER A 58 8.50 -18.83 -12.23
C SER A 58 8.82 -18.95 -13.73
N ASP A 59 8.59 -17.88 -14.49
CA ASP A 59 8.88 -17.83 -15.93
C ASP A 59 10.40 -17.79 -16.18
N GLU A 60 11.21 -17.24 -15.28
CA GLU A 60 12.67 -17.31 -15.37
C GLU A 60 13.19 -18.75 -15.33
N LYS A 61 12.54 -19.61 -14.53
CA LYS A 61 12.92 -21.02 -14.36
C LYS A 61 12.43 -21.91 -15.51
N ASN A 62 11.22 -21.63 -16.04
CA ASN A 62 10.51 -22.56 -16.94
C ASN A 62 10.25 -22.01 -18.35
N LYS A 63 10.40 -20.69 -18.58
CA LYS A 63 10.21 -19.96 -19.86
C LYS A 63 8.96 -20.33 -20.65
N SER A 64 7.86 -20.62 -19.97
CA SER A 64 6.69 -21.28 -20.58
C SER A 64 5.48 -20.36 -20.73
N ILE A 65 5.43 -19.23 -20.01
CA ILE A 65 4.23 -18.39 -19.91
C ILE A 65 4.42 -17.06 -20.67
N GLY A 66 5.66 -16.58 -20.82
CA GLY A 66 5.98 -15.38 -21.60
C GLY A 66 5.72 -14.08 -20.85
N VAL A 67 5.78 -14.13 -19.52
CA VAL A 67 5.46 -13.02 -18.60
C VAL A 67 6.48 -11.89 -18.75
N LYS A 68 7.75 -12.22 -19.02
CA LYS A 68 8.82 -11.23 -19.29
C LYS A 68 8.88 -10.75 -20.75
N SER A 69 7.93 -11.13 -21.61
CA SER A 69 7.92 -10.60 -22.98
C SER A 69 7.69 -9.09 -22.97
N LYS A 70 8.33 -8.36 -23.89
CA LYS A 70 8.25 -6.89 -23.96
C LYS A 70 6.81 -6.39 -24.00
N ASP A 71 5.94 -7.05 -24.76
CA ASP A 71 4.54 -6.67 -24.89
C ASP A 71 3.77 -6.87 -23.58
N THR A 72 4.04 -7.97 -22.88
CA THR A 72 3.40 -8.25 -21.58
C THR A 72 3.87 -7.28 -20.50
N VAL A 73 5.17 -7.01 -20.44
CA VAL A 73 5.73 -6.03 -19.49
C VAL A 73 5.17 -4.64 -19.78
N ALA A 74 5.14 -4.20 -21.04
CA ALA A 74 4.56 -2.92 -21.41
C ALA A 74 3.07 -2.83 -21.07
N PHE A 75 2.32 -3.93 -21.24
CA PHE A 75 0.93 -4.02 -20.84
C PHE A 75 0.75 -3.83 -19.33
N VAL A 76 1.48 -4.60 -18.52
CA VAL A 76 1.35 -4.56 -17.05
C VAL A 76 1.86 -3.23 -16.50
N GLU A 77 2.94 -2.68 -17.04
CA GLU A 77 3.46 -1.38 -16.62
C GLU A 77 2.43 -0.28 -16.84
N LYS A 78 1.88 -0.20 -18.05
CA LYS A 78 0.92 0.84 -18.43
C LYS A 78 -0.42 0.74 -17.72
N ASN A 79 -0.96 -0.48 -17.56
CA ASN A 79 -2.33 -0.68 -17.08
C ASN A 79 -2.42 -0.89 -15.56
N PHE A 80 -1.28 -1.06 -14.89
CA PHE A 80 -1.25 -1.42 -13.47
C PHE A 80 -0.10 -0.78 -12.69
N LEU A 81 1.16 -1.13 -12.99
CA LEU A 81 2.28 -0.76 -12.11
C LEU A 81 2.50 0.74 -12.03
N GLN A 82 2.43 1.46 -13.15
CA GLN A 82 2.63 2.91 -13.16
C GLN A 82 1.60 3.61 -12.27
N GLY A 83 0.32 3.25 -12.40
CA GLY A 83 -0.74 3.85 -11.60
C GLY A 83 -0.60 3.55 -10.10
N ILE A 84 -0.17 2.35 -9.74
CA ILE A 84 0.11 2.02 -8.33
C ILE A 84 1.28 2.84 -7.80
N LYS A 85 2.38 2.97 -8.56
CA LYS A 85 3.54 3.79 -8.16
C LYS A 85 3.10 5.24 -7.90
N GLU A 86 2.29 5.80 -8.78
CA GLU A 86 1.75 7.16 -8.64
C GLU A 86 0.87 7.30 -7.38
N ALA A 87 -0.07 6.37 -7.13
CA ALA A 87 -0.90 6.38 -5.94
C ALA A 87 -0.12 6.17 -4.65
N LEU A 88 0.85 5.26 -4.67
CA LEU A 88 1.70 4.97 -3.53
C LEU A 88 2.52 6.19 -3.10
N ASN A 89 3.16 6.88 -4.06
CA ASN A 89 3.90 8.11 -3.79
C ASN A 89 2.97 9.19 -3.22
N HIS A 90 1.80 9.38 -3.82
CA HIS A 90 0.81 10.35 -3.35
C HIS A 90 0.41 10.11 -1.88
N TYR A 91 0.10 8.86 -1.51
CA TYR A 91 -0.28 8.55 -0.13
C TYR A 91 0.91 8.57 0.83
N LEU A 92 2.11 8.15 0.41
CA LEU A 92 3.32 8.28 1.23
C LEU A 92 3.58 9.75 1.59
N ASP A 93 3.55 10.63 0.61
CA ASP A 93 3.71 12.08 0.82
C ASP A 93 2.63 12.61 1.77
N THR A 94 1.36 12.25 1.52
CA THR A 94 0.22 12.65 2.36
C THR A 94 0.39 12.23 3.82
N TYR A 95 0.79 10.98 4.10
CA TYR A 95 0.95 10.51 5.48
C TYR A 95 2.24 11.02 6.14
N HIS A 96 3.30 11.27 5.38
CA HIS A 96 4.49 11.92 5.90
C HIS A 96 4.21 13.38 6.30
N GLU A 97 3.38 14.10 5.54
CA GLU A 97 2.90 15.44 5.90
C GLU A 97 2.04 15.39 7.17
N LYS A 98 1.00 14.53 7.21
CA LYS A 98 0.15 14.34 8.40
C LYS A 98 0.98 14.01 9.64
N LYS A 99 2.01 13.16 9.52
CA LYS A 99 2.92 12.82 10.62
C LYS A 99 3.72 14.04 11.12
N LYS A 100 4.27 14.84 10.21
CA LYS A 100 5.02 16.06 10.56
C LYS A 100 4.15 17.09 11.26
N GLU A 101 2.91 17.28 10.81
CA GLU A 101 1.94 18.18 11.44
C GLU A 101 1.65 17.76 12.88
N PHE A 102 1.43 16.45 13.09
CA PHE A 102 1.19 15.88 14.40
C PHE A 102 2.40 16.08 15.35
N GLU A 103 3.62 15.80 14.87
CA GLU A 103 4.86 16.00 15.64
C GLU A 103 5.14 17.49 15.96
N GLY A 104 4.81 18.39 15.01
CA GLY A 104 4.96 19.84 15.18
C GLY A 104 3.96 20.47 16.16
N HIS A 105 2.74 19.92 16.27
CA HIS A 105 1.74 20.35 17.26
C HIS A 105 2.08 19.91 18.68
N VAL A 106 2.70 18.73 18.86
CA VAL A 106 3.16 18.26 20.17
C VAL A 106 4.32 19.11 20.72
N HIS A 107 5.15 19.71 19.87
CA HIS A 107 6.25 20.60 20.29
C HIS A 107 5.86 22.05 20.58
N SER A 108 4.67 22.50 20.17
CA SER A 108 4.23 23.90 20.37
C SER A 108 3.37 24.11 21.63
N GLY A 109 3.14 23.06 22.41
CA GLY A 109 2.29 23.08 23.61
C GLY A 109 3.00 23.35 24.95
N ASP A 110 4.32 23.53 24.97
CA ASP A 110 5.08 23.63 26.22
C ASP A 110 5.78 24.99 26.39
N HIS A 111 4.99 26.08 26.49
CA HIS A 111 5.48 27.35 27.05
C HIS A 111 4.33 28.19 27.64
N THR A 112 3.94 27.93 28.89
CA THR A 112 3.57 28.99 29.85
C THR A 112 3.92 28.59 31.28
N HIS A 113 4.69 29.45 31.94
CA HIS A 113 5.33 29.34 33.25
C HIS A 113 4.39 29.13 34.46
N THR A 114 4.86 28.46 35.52
CA THR A 114 5.06 29.05 36.87
C THR A 114 5.72 28.07 37.85
N ALA A 115 6.66 28.59 38.65
CA ALA A 115 7.22 27.94 39.84
C ALA A 115 6.20 27.94 40.98
N ASP A 116 6.02 26.82 41.69
CA ASP A 116 6.42 26.61 43.10
C ASP A 116 5.75 25.36 43.73
N SER A 117 6.56 24.56 44.43
CA SER A 117 6.29 23.79 45.66
C SER A 117 4.99 22.96 45.90
N LYS A 118 5.25 21.65 46.11
CA LYS A 118 4.68 20.72 47.14
C LYS A 118 3.25 20.11 47.02
N SER A 119 3.28 18.77 47.17
CA SER A 119 2.34 17.85 47.87
C SER A 119 1.05 17.34 47.21
N SER A 120 1.08 16.00 47.02
CA SER A 120 0.02 14.98 47.14
C SER A 120 -1.06 14.83 46.04
N PRO A 121 -1.41 13.58 45.67
CA PRO A 121 -2.46 13.29 44.68
C PRO A 121 -3.83 13.16 45.34
N PRO A 122 -4.92 13.42 44.60
CA PRO A 122 -6.03 12.46 44.69
C PRO A 122 -6.85 12.23 43.39
N ILE A 123 -7.16 10.95 43.19
CA ILE A 123 -8.51 10.39 42.96
C ILE A 123 -9.27 10.80 41.69
N SER A 124 -9.25 9.84 40.75
CA SER A 124 -10.40 9.27 40.01
C SER A 124 -11.76 9.97 40.16
N SER A 125 -12.26 10.49 39.04
CA SER A 125 -13.70 10.56 38.78
C SER A 125 -13.94 10.19 37.32
N TYR A 126 -14.55 9.01 37.12
CA TYR A 126 -15.11 8.62 35.84
C TYR A 126 -16.44 9.36 35.69
N GLU A 127 -16.44 10.48 34.97
CA GLU A 127 -17.69 11.04 34.44
C GLU A 127 -17.93 10.44 33.05
N LEU A 128 -18.87 9.49 33.05
CA LEU A 128 -19.56 8.98 31.89
C LEU A 128 -20.42 10.14 31.33
N GLY A 129 -20.05 10.69 30.18
CA GLY A 129 -20.77 11.80 29.59
C GLY A 129 -20.55 11.94 28.09
N GLY A 130 -21.55 11.52 27.31
CA GLY A 130 -21.89 12.16 26.03
C GLY A 130 -21.10 11.69 24.81
N ILE A 131 -21.80 10.93 23.97
CA ILE A 131 -21.50 10.60 22.57
C ILE A 131 -20.96 11.83 21.83
N ASP A 132 -19.72 11.74 21.34
CA ASP A 132 -19.24 12.47 20.16
C ASP A 132 -18.81 11.42 19.13
N GLU A 133 -19.37 11.56 17.93
CA GLU A 133 -19.20 10.66 16.78
C GLU A 133 -17.73 10.61 16.31
N ASP A 134 -17.19 9.39 16.17
CA ASP A 134 -16.09 9.00 15.27
C ASP A 134 -14.83 9.90 15.17
N LYS A 135 -14.42 10.58 16.25
CA LYS A 135 -13.09 11.19 16.31
C LYS A 135 -12.12 10.29 17.06
N LEU A 136 -11.15 9.76 16.31
CA LEU A 136 -9.97 9.10 16.88
C LEU A 136 -9.32 10.03 17.91
N THR A 137 -8.89 9.46 19.03
CA THR A 137 -7.98 10.16 19.93
C THR A 137 -6.66 10.45 19.21
N ALA A 138 -5.92 11.44 19.66
CA ALA A 138 -4.63 11.80 19.06
C ALA A 138 -3.66 10.59 19.01
N THR A 139 -3.71 9.72 20.02
CA THR A 139 -2.93 8.47 20.04
C THR A 139 -3.36 7.51 18.95
N GLU A 140 -4.66 7.28 18.77
CA GLU A 140 -5.19 6.39 17.74
C GLU A 140 -4.94 6.93 16.32
N GLU A 141 -4.97 8.25 16.13
CA GLU A 141 -4.64 8.89 14.85
C GLU A 141 -3.15 8.69 14.50
N LEU A 142 -2.24 8.86 15.47
CA LEU A 142 -0.81 8.60 15.27
C LEU A 142 -0.54 7.12 14.98
N GLU A 143 -1.21 6.20 15.68
CA GLU A 143 -1.11 4.76 15.41
C GLU A 143 -1.60 4.42 13.99
N LEU A 144 -2.73 5.02 13.57
CA LEU A 144 -3.25 4.88 12.22
C LEU A 144 -2.24 5.37 11.19
N ILE A 145 -1.70 6.59 11.35
CA ILE A 145 -0.69 7.15 10.44
C ILE A 145 0.52 6.22 10.34
N ASN A 146 1.07 5.75 11.47
CA ASN A 146 2.21 4.85 11.47
C ASN A 146 1.90 3.51 10.79
N SER A 147 0.71 2.94 11.03
CA SER A 147 0.24 1.73 10.37
C SER A 147 0.13 1.92 8.85
N ARG A 148 -0.43 3.05 8.41
CA ARG A 148 -0.56 3.38 6.99
C ARG A 148 0.80 3.55 6.32
N VAL A 149 1.72 4.30 6.93
CA VAL A 149 3.10 4.44 6.41
C VAL A 149 3.77 3.07 6.30
N MET A 150 3.69 2.23 7.32
CA MET A 150 4.27 0.88 7.30
C MET A 150 3.70 0.04 6.15
N ASN A 151 2.37 0.05 5.96
CA ASN A 151 1.72 -0.70 4.88
C ASN A 151 2.13 -0.19 3.49
N LEU A 152 2.29 1.12 3.31
CA LEU A 152 2.78 1.70 2.06
C LEU A 152 4.23 1.30 1.81
N SER A 153 5.11 1.34 2.83
CA SER A 153 6.50 0.88 2.70
C SER A 153 6.59 -0.59 2.30
N ILE A 154 5.74 -1.45 2.87
CA ILE A 154 5.68 -2.87 2.46
C ILE A 154 5.29 -3.00 0.99
N MET A 155 4.33 -2.21 0.50
CA MET A 155 3.94 -2.22 -0.91
C MET A 155 5.09 -1.75 -1.81
N GLN A 156 5.78 -0.68 -1.42
CA GLN A 156 6.95 -0.16 -2.13
C GLN A 156 8.04 -1.24 -2.26
N ASP A 157 8.37 -1.92 -1.16
CA ASP A 157 9.38 -2.98 -1.15
C ASP A 157 9.04 -4.11 -2.13
N VAL A 158 7.76 -4.47 -2.27
CA VAL A 158 7.33 -5.50 -3.22
C VAL A 158 7.40 -4.99 -4.66
N LEU A 159 7.01 -3.74 -4.92
CA LEU A 159 7.15 -3.12 -6.24
C LEU A 159 8.60 -3.02 -6.68
N ASP A 160 9.51 -2.65 -5.77
CA ASP A 160 10.94 -2.55 -6.08
C ASP A 160 11.53 -3.91 -6.44
N ARG A 161 11.10 -4.98 -5.76
CA ARG A 161 11.48 -6.36 -6.12
C ARG A 161 10.93 -6.79 -7.48
N VAL A 162 9.72 -6.37 -7.83
CA VAL A 162 9.16 -6.59 -9.18
C VAL A 162 10.01 -5.87 -10.21
N GLN A 163 10.32 -4.58 -9.99
CA GLN A 163 11.12 -3.78 -10.90
C GLN A 163 12.52 -4.40 -11.11
N ALA A 164 13.17 -4.84 -10.05
CA ALA A 164 14.48 -5.49 -10.13
C ALA A 164 14.47 -6.76 -11.02
N LEU A 165 13.36 -7.51 -11.05
CA LEU A 165 13.20 -8.69 -11.91
C LEU A 165 12.85 -8.34 -13.37
N LEU A 166 12.34 -7.15 -13.63
CA LEU A 166 12.08 -6.64 -14.97
C LEU A 166 13.35 -6.05 -15.60
N ASP A 167 14.22 -5.48 -14.77
CA ASP A 167 15.48 -4.88 -15.19
C ASP A 167 16.62 -5.91 -15.38
N SER A 168 16.44 -7.14 -14.87
CA SER A 168 17.38 -8.28 -14.98
C SER A 168 17.33 -8.99 -16.34
#